data_AF-A0A9E1B7B4-F1
#
_entry.id   AF-A0A9E1B7B4-F1
#
_cell.length_a   1.000
_cell.length_b   1.000
_cell.length_c   1.000
_cell.angle_alpha   90.00
_cell.angle_beta   90.00
_cell.angle_gamma   90.00
#
_symmetry.space_group_name_H-M   'P 1'
#
loop_
_entity.id
_entity.type
_entity.pdbx_description
1 polymer ?
#
loop_
_entity_poly.entity_id
_entity_poly.type
_entity_poly.pdbx_seq_one_letter_code
_entity_poly.pdbx_strand_id
1 'polypeptide(L)'
;MNANEIKRMRTESVLKELIPEALATLEDSILNGLCVTDVECKKGRYDAFVYLDKMMFDEREQEYILGHLKRVCRHLQNHCMAAEGWYRCPNFHFKFDDRLEYQNHMDKLFDKISKDLNKNG
;
A
#
# COMPACT_ATOMS: atom_id res chain seq x y z
N MET A 1 5.88 2.86 -23.24
CA MET A 1 5.87 3.64 -21.99
C MET A 1 6.14 5.10 -22.31
N ASN A 2 5.22 5.98 -21.92
CA ASN A 2 5.36 7.43 -22.09
C ASN A 2 6.16 8.04 -20.92
N ALA A 3 6.78 9.19 -21.11
CA ALA A 3 7.63 9.88 -20.11
C ALA A 3 6.91 10.12 -18.77
N ASN A 4 5.59 10.34 -18.79
CA ASN A 4 4.79 10.52 -17.58
C ASN A 4 4.65 9.22 -16.77
N GLU A 5 4.55 8.08 -17.45
CA GLU A 5 4.48 6.76 -16.80
C GLU A 5 5.82 6.43 -16.14
N ILE A 6 6.93 6.72 -16.83
CA ILE A 6 8.28 6.53 -16.28
C ILE A 6 8.48 7.38 -15.01
N LYS A 7 8.07 8.65 -15.04
CA LYS A 7 8.15 9.53 -13.86
C LYS A 7 7.28 9.01 -12.70
N ARG A 8 6.10 8.47 -13.01
CA ARG A 8 5.21 7.86 -12.02
C ARG A 8 5.86 6.65 -11.37
N MET A 9 6.35 5.71 -12.17
CA MET A 9 7.03 4.51 -11.68
C MET A 9 8.26 4.83 -10.83
N ARG A 10 9.06 5.83 -11.24
CA ARG A 10 10.19 6.29 -10.42
C ARG A 10 9.73 6.80 -9.05
N THR A 11 8.63 7.55 -9.00
CA THR A 11 8.07 8.06 -7.75
C THR A 11 7.53 6.93 -6.88
N GLU A 12 6.86 5.95 -7.48
CA GLU A 12 6.39 4.73 -6.80
C GLU A 12 7.56 3.95 -6.18
N SER A 13 8.65 3.73 -6.94
CA SER A 13 9.86 3.07 -6.45
C SER A 13 10.50 3.81 -5.28
N VAL A 14 10.68 5.12 -5.39
CA VAL A 14 11.24 5.97 -4.32
C VAL A 14 10.38 5.90 -3.06
N LEU A 15 9.06 6.06 -3.19
CA LEU A 15 8.16 5.99 -2.04
C LEU A 15 8.16 4.61 -1.37
N LYS A 16 8.35 3.54 -2.13
CA LYS A 16 8.44 2.18 -1.60
C LYS A 16 9.67 1.97 -0.70
N GLU A 17 10.69 2.81 -0.81
CA GLU A 17 11.88 2.81 0.05
C GLU A 17 11.74 3.81 1.21
N LEU A 18 11.32 5.04 0.92
CA LEU A 18 11.28 6.12 1.92
C LEU A 18 10.14 6.00 2.93
N ILE A 19 9.00 5.43 2.55
CA ILE A 19 7.89 5.28 3.49
C ILE A 19 8.27 4.30 4.61
N PRO A 20 8.81 3.10 4.34
CA PRO A 20 9.37 2.24 5.38
C PRO A 20 10.42 2.92 6.26
N GLU A 21 11.35 3.66 5.66
CA GLU A 21 12.36 4.41 6.41
C GLU A 21 11.71 5.43 7.35
N ALA A 22 10.78 6.23 6.85
CA ALA A 22 10.06 7.21 7.65
C ALA A 22 9.24 6.57 8.78
N LEU A 23 8.59 5.42 8.51
CA LEU A 23 7.86 4.65 9.53
C LEU A 23 8.81 4.18 10.63
N ALA A 24 10.01 3.70 10.29
CA ALA A 24 11.00 3.25 11.25
C ALA A 24 11.48 4.36 12.21
N THR A 25 11.33 5.64 11.83
CA THR A 25 11.65 6.78 12.70
C THR A 25 10.56 7.10 13.73
N LEU A 26 9.38 6.49 13.63
CA LEU A 26 8.30 6.70 14.59
C LEU A 26 8.58 5.96 15.90
N GLU A 27 8.24 6.61 17.03
CA GLU A 27 8.35 6.00 18.37
C GLU A 27 7.28 4.93 18.62
N ASP A 28 6.21 4.91 17.83
CA ASP A 28 5.13 3.93 17.92
C ASP A 28 5.62 2.56 17.41
N SER A 29 5.71 1.59 18.32
CA SER A 29 6.20 0.23 18.05
C SER A 29 5.35 -0.58 17.09
N ILE A 30 4.08 -0.21 16.90
CA ILE A 30 3.20 -0.87 15.92
C ILE A 30 3.49 -0.27 14.54
N LEU A 31 3.57 1.06 14.44
CA LEU A 31 3.74 1.73 13.16
C LEU A 31 5.14 1.54 12.57
N ASN A 32 6.18 1.51 13.41
CA ASN A 32 7.56 1.40 12.94
C ASN A 32 7.91 0.01 12.38
N GLY A 33 7.11 -1.02 12.69
CA GLY A 33 7.24 -2.38 12.17
C GLY A 33 6.33 -2.67 10.97
N LEU A 34 5.59 -1.69 10.44
CA LEU A 34 4.68 -1.93 9.33
C LEU A 34 5.44 -2.24 8.03
N CYS A 35 5.09 -3.38 7.43
CA CYS A 35 5.65 -3.79 6.15
C CYS A 35 4.86 -3.16 4.99
N VAL A 36 5.51 -2.30 4.20
CA VAL A 36 4.94 -1.76 2.95
C VAL A 36 5.14 -2.79 1.83
N THR A 37 4.06 -3.36 1.30
CA THR A 37 4.14 -4.35 0.21
C THR A 37 4.24 -3.66 -1.15
N ASP A 38 3.56 -2.54 -1.33
CA ASP A 38 3.49 -1.84 -2.61
C ASP A 38 3.09 -0.37 -2.50
N VAL A 39 3.42 0.41 -3.53
CA VAL A 39 3.00 1.81 -3.66
C VAL A 39 2.52 2.08 -5.08
N GLU A 40 1.32 2.62 -5.22
CA GLU A 40 0.74 2.96 -6.51
C GLU A 40 0.38 4.45 -6.56
N CYS A 41 0.96 5.19 -7.49
CA CYS A 41 0.64 6.59 -7.69
C CYS A 41 -0.52 6.74 -8.68
N LYS A 42 -1.50 7.58 -8.33
CA LYS A 42 -2.62 7.95 -9.20
C LYS A 42 -2.65 9.44 -9.45
N LYS A 43 -3.49 9.84 -10.41
CA LYS A 43 -3.69 11.23 -10.84
C LYS A 43 -2.35 11.96 -11.08
N GLY A 44 -1.44 11.38 -11.85
CA GLY A 44 -0.18 12.06 -12.18
C GLY A 44 0.77 12.29 -10.98
N ARG A 45 0.71 11.41 -9.96
CA ARG A 45 1.51 11.44 -8.72
C ARG A 45 1.00 12.37 -7.61
N TYR A 46 -0.24 12.86 -7.71
CA TYR A 46 -0.81 13.64 -6.60
C TYR A 46 -1.29 12.76 -5.44
N ASP A 47 -1.71 11.54 -5.72
CA ASP A 47 -2.15 10.56 -4.72
C ASP A 47 -1.23 9.34 -4.80
N ALA A 48 -0.81 8.80 -3.65
CA ALA A 48 -0.09 7.54 -3.56
C ALA A 48 -0.85 6.59 -2.62
N PHE A 49 -1.21 5.43 -3.15
CA PHE A 49 -1.87 4.35 -2.42
C PHE A 49 -0.80 3.42 -1.90
N VAL A 50 -0.66 3.35 -0.58
CA VAL A 50 0.36 2.59 0.11
C VAL A 50 -0.29 1.32 0.64
N TYR A 51 0.18 0.18 0.16
CA TYR A 51 -0.31 -1.14 0.54
C TYR A 51 0.56 -1.70 1.65
N LEU A 52 -0.09 -2.16 2.72
CA LEU A 52 0.55 -2.70 3.92
C LEU A 52 0.25 -4.19 4.04
N ASP A 53 1.21 -4.96 4.53
CA ASP A 53 0.96 -6.36 4.87
C ASP A 53 -0.02 -6.44 6.04
N LYS A 54 -0.95 -7.39 5.94
CA LYS A 54 -2.01 -7.60 6.93
C LYS A 54 -1.92 -8.92 7.67
N MET A 55 -0.97 -9.79 7.33
CA MET A 55 -0.90 -11.16 7.88
C MET A 55 -0.89 -11.21 9.41
N MET A 56 -0.45 -10.14 10.08
CA MET A 56 -0.30 -10.06 11.53
C MET A 56 -1.38 -9.27 12.25
N PHE A 57 -2.42 -8.78 11.56
CA PHE A 57 -3.40 -7.86 12.14
C PHE A 57 -4.85 -8.28 11.90
N ASP A 58 -5.66 -8.27 12.96
CA ASP A 58 -7.11 -8.42 12.85
C ASP A 58 -7.80 -7.14 12.34
N GLU A 59 -9.09 -7.20 12.01
CA GLU A 59 -9.84 -6.05 11.46
C GLU A 59 -9.84 -4.82 12.38
N ARG A 60 -9.83 -5.02 13.71
CA ARG A 60 -9.84 -3.92 14.69
C ARG A 60 -8.47 -3.26 14.78
N GLU A 61 -7.41 -4.07 14.80
CA GLU A 61 -6.04 -3.60 14.75
C GLU A 61 -5.76 -2.84 13.45
N GLN A 62 -6.26 -3.36 12.33
CA GLN A 62 -6.16 -2.68 11.03
C GLN A 62 -6.83 -1.29 11.06
N GLU A 63 -8.05 -1.18 11.58
CA GLU A 63 -8.73 0.12 11.71
C GLU A 63 -7.96 1.09 12.62
N TYR A 64 -7.45 0.59 13.75
CA TYR A 64 -6.61 1.35 14.66
C TYR A 64 -5.33 1.88 13.98
N ILE A 65 -4.63 1.02 13.23
CA ILE A 65 -3.42 1.37 12.50
C ILE A 65 -3.70 2.43 11.45
N LEU A 66 -4.75 2.25 10.63
CA LEU A 66 -5.14 3.24 9.62
C LEU A 66 -5.50 4.59 10.25
N GLY A 67 -6.15 4.58 11.41
CA GLY A 67 -6.43 5.79 12.19
C GLY A 67 -5.16 6.52 12.63
N HIS A 68 -4.16 5.78 13.12
CA HIS A 68 -2.88 6.36 13.56
C HIS A 68 -2.04 6.85 12.38
N LEU A 69 -1.98 6.10 11.29
CA LEU A 69 -1.29 6.49 10.05
C LEU A 69 -1.81 7.83 9.52
N LYS A 70 -3.12 8.08 9.59
CA LYS A 70 -3.69 9.40 9.20
C LYS A 70 -3.14 10.55 10.05
N ARG A 71 -2.87 10.32 11.34
CA ARG A 71 -2.32 11.35 12.25
C ARG A 71 -0.85 11.64 11.95
N VAL A 72 -0.06 10.60 11.69
CA VAL A 72 1.38 10.73 11.40
C VAL A 72 1.68 11.00 9.91
N CYS A 73 0.67 10.93 9.04
CA CYS A 73 0.81 11.07 7.59
C CYS A 73 1.61 12.33 7.18
N ARG A 74 1.34 13.48 7.81
CA ARG A 74 2.07 14.71 7.52
C ARG A 74 3.56 14.62 7.88
N HIS A 75 3.90 13.92 8.96
CA HIS A 75 5.29 13.68 9.33
C HIS A 75 6.00 12.82 8.28
N LEU A 76 5.37 11.72 7.85
CA LEU A 76 5.90 10.86 6.79
C LEU A 76 6.10 11.63 5.47
N GLN A 77 5.13 12.46 5.09
CA GLN A 77 5.24 13.31 3.91
C GLN A 77 6.40 14.30 4.02
N ASN A 78 6.58 14.93 5.18
CA ASN A 78 7.70 15.84 5.41
C ASN A 78 9.05 15.13 5.31
N HIS A 79 9.15 13.91 5.85
CA HIS A 79 10.34 13.08 5.71
C HIS A 79 10.66 12.82 4.24
N CYS A 80 9.69 12.33 3.45
CA CYS A 80 9.89 12.07 2.03
C CYS A 80 10.24 13.34 1.23
N MET A 81 9.63 14.50 1.56
CA MET A 81 9.98 15.78 0.91
C MET A 81 11.42 16.19 1.21
N ALA A 82 11.87 16.02 2.45
CA ALA A 82 13.22 16.39 2.87
C ALA A 82 14.27 15.46 2.25
N ALA A 83 14.02 14.15 2.24
CA ALA A 83 14.94 13.14 1.70
C ALA A 83 15.15 13.31 0.17
N GLU A 84 14.06 13.53 -0.58
CA GLU A 84 14.13 13.64 -2.06
C GLU A 84 14.26 15.07 -2.59
N GLY A 85 14.16 16.07 -1.71
CA GLY A 85 14.10 17.47 -2.12
C GLY A 85 12.84 17.81 -2.94
N TRP A 86 11.73 17.09 -2.73
CA TRP A 86 10.47 17.37 -3.43
C TRP A 86 9.78 18.62 -2.88
N TYR A 87 9.35 19.50 -3.78
CA TYR A 87 8.49 20.63 -3.41
C TYR A 87 7.14 20.18 -2.82
N ARG A 88 6.64 19.01 -3.24
CA ARG A 88 5.37 18.45 -2.77
C ARG A 88 5.41 16.92 -2.79
N CYS A 89 5.09 16.31 -1.65
CA CYS A 89 4.86 14.87 -1.55
C CYS A 89 3.40 14.51 -1.95
N PRO A 90 3.14 13.33 -2.54
CA PRO A 90 1.78 12.87 -2.80
C PRO A 90 0.95 12.71 -1.52
N ASN A 91 -0.37 12.77 -1.63
CA ASN A 91 -1.27 12.41 -0.54
C ASN A 91 -1.23 10.90 -0.33
N PHE A 92 -0.90 10.46 0.89
CA PHE A 92 -0.84 9.03 1.20
C PHE A 92 -2.22 8.49 1.59
N HIS A 93 -2.59 7.39 0.93
CA HIS A 93 -3.78 6.62 1.20
C HIS A 93 -3.35 5.22 1.59
N PHE A 94 -3.30 4.95 2.89
CA PHE A 94 -2.91 3.65 3.43
C PHE A 94 -4.07 2.66 3.33
N LYS A 95 -3.74 1.42 2.98
CA LYS A 95 -4.66 0.29 2.99
C LYS A 95 -3.89 -1.01 3.20
N PHE A 96 -4.56 -1.99 3.78
CA PHE A 96 -4.04 -3.33 3.87
C PHE A 96 -4.18 -4.06 2.54
N ASP A 97 -3.18 -4.85 2.19
CA ASP A 97 -3.14 -5.63 0.97
C ASP A 97 -4.07 -6.85 1.09
N ASP A 98 -5.11 -6.88 0.25
CA ASP A 98 -6.14 -7.90 0.15
C ASP A 98 -5.97 -8.78 -1.12
N ARG A 99 -4.85 -8.63 -1.83
CA ARG A 99 -4.59 -9.37 -3.07
C ARG A 99 -4.59 -10.89 -2.87
N LEU A 100 -4.13 -11.38 -1.72
CA LEU A 100 -4.13 -12.82 -1.43
C LEU A 100 -5.55 -13.39 -1.27
N GLU A 101 -6.45 -12.72 -0.54
CA GLU A 101 -7.86 -13.15 -0.47
C GLU A 101 -8.55 -13.04 -1.81
N TYR A 102 -8.23 -12.01 -2.59
CA TYR A 102 -8.78 -11.87 -3.93
C TYR A 102 -8.38 -13.05 -4.82
N GLN A 103 -7.10 -13.45 -4.81
CA GLN A 103 -6.61 -14.64 -5.52
C GLN A 103 -7.31 -15.91 -5.03
N ASN A 104 -7.35 -16.14 -3.72
CA ASN A 104 -8.03 -17.30 -3.13
C ASN A 104 -9.53 -17.36 -3.48
N HIS A 105 -10.19 -16.20 -3.57
CA HIS A 105 -11.60 -16.12 -3.97
C HIS A 105 -11.79 -16.45 -5.46
N MET A 106 -10.91 -15.95 -6.33
CA MET A 106 -10.91 -16.29 -7.76
C MET A 106 -10.72 -17.78 -7.98
N ASP A 107 -9.76 -18.41 -7.29
CA ASP A 107 -9.50 -19.85 -7.39
C ASP A 107 -10.74 -20.67 -6.97
N LYS A 108 -11.41 -20.28 -5.88
CA LYS A 108 -12.67 -20.91 -5.44
C LYS A 108 -13.78 -20.79 -6.47
N LEU A 109 -13.87 -19.66 -7.17
CA LEU A 109 -14.85 -19.46 -8.24
C LEU A 109 -14.55 -20.36 -9.44
N PHE A 110 -13.29 -20.47 -9.85
CA PHE A 110 -12.87 -21.38 -10.93
C PHE A 110 -13.13 -22.84 -10.57
N ASP A 111 -12.79 -23.26 -9.34
CA ASP A 111 -13.09 -24.60 -8.83
C ASP A 111 -14.58 -24.93 -8.89
N LYS A 112 -15.44 -23.96 -8.57
CA LYS A 112 -16.89 -24.12 -8.63
C LYS A 112 -17.35 -24.30 -10.09
N ILE A 113 -16.86 -23.46 -11.00
CA ILE A 113 -17.17 -23.55 -12.43
C ILE A 113 -16.71 -24.90 -13.02
N SER A 114 -15.50 -25.35 -12.69
CA SER A 114 -14.98 -26.65 -13.13
C SER A 114 -15.81 -27.83 -12.61
N LYS A 115 -16.28 -27.77 -11.37
CA LYS A 115 -17.18 -28.80 -10.80
C LYS A 115 -18.55 -28.82 -11.48
N ASP A 116 -19.09 -27.65 -11.83
CA ASP A 116 -20.38 -27.54 -12.52
C ASP A 116 -20.29 -28.03 -13.98
N LEU A 117 -19.16 -27.75 -14.67
CA LEU A 117 -18.89 -28.27 -16.02
C LEU A 117 -18.73 -29.81 -16.04
N ASN A 118 -18.04 -30.39 -15.05
CA ASN A 118 -17.84 -31.84 -14.95
C ASN A 118 -19.10 -32.62 -14.49
N LYS A 119 -20.12 -31.95 -13.94
CA LYS A 119 -21.40 -32.58 -13.59
C LYS A 119 -22.41 -32.62 -14.74
N ASN A 120 -22.20 -31.81 -15.77
CA ASN A 120 -23.12 -31.64 -16.90
C ASN A 120 -22.58 -32.23 -18.22
N GLY A 121 -21.43 -32.92 -18.19
CA GLY A 121 -20.89 -33.72 -19.30
C GLY A 121 -20.96 -35.21 -18.98
#